data_AF-A0AAE0HH07-F1
#
_entry.id   AF-A0AAE0HH07-F1
#
_cell.length_a   1.000
_cell.length_b   1.000
_cell.length_c   1.000
_cell.angle_alpha   90.00
_cell.angle_beta   90.00
_cell.angle_gamma   90.00
#
_symmetry.space_group_name_H-M   'P 1'
#
loop_
_entity.id
_entity.type
_entity.pdbx_description
1 polymer ?
#
loop_
_entity_poly.entity_id
_entity_poly.type
_entity_poly.pdbx_seq_one_letter_code
_entity_poly.pdbx_strand_id
1 'polypeptide(L)'
;MSGAVASPNSNRPKVDPERPTVMEAALSKAGANQRGDSGRLTTTGRPPRPLTESGDSLRKSKHCALAQPWRRFWPPTDGSDAYRRLENEHPDVLTCRFDITRPFNRPWRLWTGPAPLEGGGCSLDPNEVAHPDHETACRPILDSPHDIERIRRDLDEEFRGLDLPIVQPESFHHLAPLERYHSEKPYKCQLPNECFPGLEMHNLVSQSYPVRIADITGHETLFSLPVSGFEFAKSPIAVQNWSDDYVSTEYLPGLVRWLTQRLGCRDVFCYAYNFRHHGSTQKADGLEYNFKPPFFRAHCDATEATCRARLQVYFPDSYQKIMEGRVRFINIWRPISPAPVEDCPLALCDFRTVDAGDLVPMDIVYPHFTDEAYEVKYNPSHRWFYKRGMTQEDVIVFKLYDSMRSEATAFVDPSVPSDTPRRASIEVKAIVLG
;
A
#
# COMPACT_ATOMS: atom_id res chain seq x y z
N MET A 1 -42.89 -14.64 55.03
CA MET A 1 -42.55 -13.86 53.83
C MET A 1 -41.19 -13.22 54.05
N SER A 2 -40.14 -13.70 53.39
CA SER A 2 -38.98 -12.91 52.93
C SER A 2 -38.09 -13.84 52.10
N GLY A 3 -37.75 -13.41 50.90
CA GLY A 3 -37.10 -14.20 49.86
C GLY A 3 -35.57 -14.22 49.96
N ALA A 4 -34.98 -15.31 49.48
CA ALA A 4 -33.55 -15.47 49.26
C ALA A 4 -33.24 -15.21 47.77
N VAL A 5 -32.33 -14.29 47.50
CA VAL A 5 -31.82 -13.94 46.16
C VAL A 5 -30.51 -14.70 45.94
N ALA A 6 -30.47 -15.50 44.87
CA ALA A 6 -29.26 -16.15 44.37
C ALA A 6 -28.50 -15.19 43.43
N SER A 7 -27.18 -15.07 43.63
CA SER A 7 -26.26 -14.32 42.77
C SER A 7 -25.77 -15.18 41.60
N PRO A 8 -25.65 -14.67 40.36
CA PRO A 8 -25.02 -15.41 39.28
C PRO A 8 -23.52 -15.08 39.14
N ASN A 9 -22.79 -16.17 38.87
CA ASN A 9 -21.36 -16.29 38.57
C ASN A 9 -20.84 -15.30 37.51
N SER A 10 -19.78 -14.56 37.83
CA SER A 10 -19.01 -13.75 36.88
C SER A 10 -17.75 -14.50 36.44
N ASN A 11 -17.81 -15.18 35.30
CA ASN A 11 -16.64 -15.77 34.67
C ASN A 11 -16.02 -14.76 33.70
N ARG A 12 -15.13 -13.87 34.19
CA ARG A 12 -14.25 -13.04 33.36
C ARG A 12 -12.97 -13.83 33.04
N PRO A 13 -12.52 -13.93 31.78
CA PRO A 13 -11.19 -14.43 31.49
C PRO A 13 -10.13 -13.47 32.05
N LYS A 14 -9.13 -14.02 32.75
CA LYS A 14 -7.96 -13.29 33.26
C LYS A 14 -7.16 -12.74 32.07
N VAL A 15 -7.07 -11.42 31.98
CA VAL A 15 -6.12 -10.71 31.13
C VAL A 15 -4.79 -10.69 31.90
N ASP A 16 -3.74 -11.24 31.29
CA ASP A 16 -2.37 -11.19 31.79
C ASP A 16 -1.86 -9.74 31.69
N PRO A 17 -1.42 -9.08 32.78
CA PRO A 17 -1.01 -7.69 32.72
C PRO A 17 0.42 -7.57 32.14
N GLU A 18 0.55 -6.67 31.18
CA GLU A 18 1.80 -5.99 30.76
C GLU A 18 2.95 -6.91 30.29
N ARG A 19 2.86 -7.38 29.05
CA ARG A 19 4.05 -7.47 28.19
C ARG A 19 4.12 -6.21 27.33
N PRO A 20 5.23 -5.45 27.36
CA PRO A 20 5.36 -4.30 26.51
C PRO A 20 5.24 -4.69 25.04
N THR A 21 4.54 -3.87 24.27
CA THR A 21 4.51 -3.98 22.80
C THR A 21 5.94 -3.95 22.26
N VAL A 22 6.17 -4.49 21.06
CA VAL A 22 7.51 -4.44 20.43
C VAL A 22 8.00 -2.98 20.31
N MET A 23 7.06 -2.04 20.19
CA MET A 23 7.28 -0.60 20.21
C MET A 23 7.74 -0.06 21.56
N GLU A 24 7.14 -0.47 22.68
CA GLU A 24 7.60 -0.10 24.03
C GLU A 24 8.99 -0.66 24.32
N ALA A 25 9.30 -1.87 23.85
CA ALA A 25 10.65 -2.44 23.98
C ALA A 25 11.70 -1.72 23.11
N ALA A 26 11.32 -1.24 21.92
CA ALA A 26 12.20 -0.46 21.04
C ALA A 26 12.43 0.97 21.58
N LEU A 27 11.39 1.61 22.11
CA LEU A 27 11.47 2.96 22.68
C LEU A 27 12.15 2.98 24.06
N SER A 28 11.96 1.95 24.89
CA SER A 28 12.62 1.82 26.20
C SER A 28 14.14 1.67 26.08
N LYS A 29 14.63 0.99 25.03
CA LYS A 29 16.09 0.87 24.76
C LYS A 29 16.72 2.17 24.26
N ALA A 30 15.97 3.02 23.55
CA ALA A 30 16.46 4.33 23.08
C ALA A 30 16.59 5.36 24.23
N GLY A 31 15.76 5.27 25.27
CA GLY A 31 15.81 6.15 26.44
C GLY A 31 16.93 5.86 27.46
N ALA A 32 17.52 4.66 27.42
CA ALA A 32 18.52 4.23 28.40
C ALA A 32 19.96 4.68 28.09
N ASN A 33 20.23 5.23 26.89
CA ASN A 33 21.57 5.64 26.47
C ASN A 33 21.87 7.15 26.66
N GLN A 34 21.13 7.83 27.52
CA GLN A 34 21.44 9.19 27.97
C GLN A 34 21.74 9.24 29.48
N ARG A 35 22.78 8.53 29.94
CA ARG A 35 23.56 8.93 31.13
C ARG A 35 25.02 8.61 30.86
N GLY A 36 25.84 9.64 30.91
CA GLY A 36 27.17 9.63 30.33
C GLY A 36 28.19 8.76 31.04
N ASP A 37 29.22 8.39 30.29
CA ASP A 37 30.57 8.35 30.83
C ASP A 37 31.56 8.84 29.77
N SER A 38 32.35 9.82 30.17
CA SER A 38 33.40 10.46 29.38
C SER A 38 34.66 9.61 29.43
N GLY A 39 34.84 8.72 28.46
CA GLY A 39 36.03 7.87 28.33
C GLY A 39 36.72 8.06 26.98
N ARG A 40 37.83 8.80 26.98
CA ARG A 40 38.74 8.98 25.84
C ARG A 40 39.42 7.63 25.51
N LEU A 41 39.18 7.07 24.33
CA LEU A 41 40.03 6.00 23.78
C LEU A 41 40.26 6.20 22.27
N THR A 42 41.51 6.55 21.96
CA THR A 42 42.11 6.48 20.63
C THR A 42 42.33 5.03 20.25
N THR A 43 41.74 4.54 19.15
CA THR A 43 42.29 3.39 18.40
C THR A 43 42.06 3.57 16.91
N THR A 44 43.17 3.50 16.18
CA THR A 44 43.28 3.45 14.72
C THR A 44 42.88 2.07 14.22
N GLY A 45 41.93 1.98 13.29
CA GLY A 45 41.53 0.73 12.64
C GLY A 45 41.14 0.94 11.18
N ARG A 46 41.96 0.42 10.25
CA ARG A 46 41.70 0.37 8.79
C ARG A 46 40.43 -0.45 8.48
N PRO A 47 39.70 -0.15 7.39
CA PRO A 47 38.61 -1.00 6.93
C PRO A 47 39.15 -2.32 6.34
N PRO A 48 38.43 -3.45 6.49
CA PRO A 48 38.86 -4.73 5.94
C PRO A 48 38.69 -4.76 4.41
N ARG A 49 39.66 -5.37 3.71
CA ARG A 49 39.64 -5.65 2.27
C ARG A 49 38.64 -6.79 1.95
N PRO A 50 38.06 -6.80 0.72
CA PRO A 50 37.12 -7.84 0.32
C PRO A 50 37.81 -9.19 0.13
N LEU A 51 37.17 -10.25 0.65
CA LEU A 51 37.58 -11.64 0.46
C LEU A 51 37.30 -12.07 -0.99
N THR A 52 38.31 -12.64 -1.61
CA THR A 52 38.33 -13.19 -2.97
C THR A 52 37.50 -14.46 -3.10
N GLU A 53 36.81 -14.56 -4.24
CA GLU A 53 36.03 -15.70 -4.69
C GLU A 53 36.82 -17.01 -4.72
N SER A 54 36.19 -18.10 -4.30
CA SER A 54 36.52 -19.46 -4.74
C SER A 54 35.22 -20.12 -5.20
N GLY A 55 35.24 -20.62 -6.42
CA GLY A 55 34.06 -20.96 -7.20
C GLY A 55 33.38 -22.25 -6.73
N ASP A 56 32.06 -22.22 -6.80
CA ASP A 56 31.29 -23.43 -7.03
C ASP A 56 30.12 -23.11 -7.97
N SER A 57 30.05 -23.89 -9.04
CA SER A 57 29.24 -23.64 -10.23
C SER A 57 27.77 -24.02 -10.00
N LEU A 58 26.95 -23.08 -9.56
CA LEU A 58 25.50 -23.15 -9.68
C LEU A 58 25.07 -22.40 -10.94
N ARG A 59 24.53 -23.13 -11.91
CA ARG A 59 23.86 -22.59 -13.10
C ARG A 59 22.68 -21.72 -12.68
N LYS A 60 22.93 -20.44 -12.43
CA LYS A 60 21.89 -19.41 -12.31
C LYS A 60 21.32 -19.19 -13.71
N SER A 61 20.03 -19.47 -13.87
CA SER A 61 19.21 -18.90 -14.95
C SER A 61 19.55 -17.41 -15.08
N LYS A 62 20.15 -17.00 -16.20
CA LYS A 62 20.39 -15.59 -16.51
C LYS A 62 19.05 -14.97 -16.91
N HIS A 63 18.21 -14.69 -15.93
CA HIS A 63 17.14 -13.72 -16.13
C HIS A 63 17.81 -12.37 -16.38
N CYS A 64 17.64 -11.82 -17.57
CA CYS A 64 18.06 -10.45 -17.83
C CYS A 64 17.16 -9.55 -16.98
N ALA A 65 17.70 -9.00 -15.90
CA ALA A 65 16.96 -8.04 -15.09
C ALA A 65 16.50 -6.88 -15.98
N LEU A 66 15.22 -6.50 -15.88
CA LEU A 66 14.70 -5.34 -16.61
C LEU A 66 15.57 -4.13 -16.31
N ALA A 67 15.84 -3.32 -17.35
CA ALA A 67 16.54 -2.07 -17.17
C ALA A 67 15.75 -1.18 -16.20
N GLN A 68 16.43 -0.53 -15.26
CA GLN A 68 15.85 0.46 -14.35
C GLN A 68 16.39 1.83 -14.77
N PRO A 69 15.70 2.58 -15.66
CA PRO A 69 16.28 3.76 -16.32
C PRO A 69 16.79 4.83 -15.34
N TRP A 70 16.09 5.00 -14.22
CA TRP A 70 16.42 5.94 -13.15
C TRP A 70 17.80 5.69 -12.50
N ARG A 71 18.33 4.46 -12.55
CA ARG A 71 19.63 4.12 -11.96
C ARG A 71 20.82 4.83 -12.62
N ARG A 72 20.63 5.39 -13.81
CA ARG A 72 21.63 6.24 -14.47
C ARG A 72 21.82 7.59 -13.76
N PHE A 73 20.83 8.00 -12.96
CA PHE A 73 20.78 9.31 -12.31
C PHE A 73 20.95 9.22 -10.79
N TRP A 74 20.53 8.11 -10.16
CA TRP A 74 20.53 7.96 -8.71
C TRP A 74 21.18 6.64 -8.24
N PRO A 75 22.06 6.68 -7.22
CA PRO A 75 22.62 7.88 -6.58
C PRO A 75 23.56 8.66 -7.52
N PRO A 76 23.62 10.00 -7.41
CA PRO A 76 24.52 10.80 -8.22
C PRO A 76 25.98 10.51 -7.86
N THR A 77 26.87 10.59 -8.83
CA THR A 77 28.32 10.49 -8.56
C THR A 77 28.80 11.74 -7.81
N ASP A 78 29.67 11.55 -6.81
CA ASP A 78 30.28 12.66 -6.06
C ASP A 78 30.91 13.68 -7.02
N GLY A 79 30.59 14.96 -6.81
CA GLY A 79 31.08 16.06 -7.65
C GLY A 79 30.45 16.15 -9.05
N SER A 80 29.46 15.33 -9.40
CA SER A 80 28.64 15.55 -10.61
C SER A 80 27.80 16.84 -10.48
N ASP A 81 27.30 17.35 -11.61
CA ASP A 81 26.44 18.55 -11.58
C ASP A 81 25.16 18.32 -10.77
N ALA A 82 24.57 17.12 -10.86
CA ALA A 82 23.42 16.73 -10.04
C ALA A 82 23.78 16.72 -8.54
N TYR A 83 24.95 16.20 -8.18
CA TYR A 83 25.42 16.21 -6.78
C TYR A 83 25.61 17.63 -6.25
N ARG A 84 26.29 18.52 -7.00
CA ARG A 84 26.50 19.91 -6.59
C ARG A 84 25.19 20.69 -6.46
N ARG A 85 24.22 20.45 -7.35
CA ARG A 85 22.88 21.06 -7.24
C ARG A 85 22.17 20.59 -5.98
N LEU A 86 22.19 19.29 -5.69
CA LEU A 86 21.61 18.77 -4.46
C LEU A 86 22.29 19.34 -3.22
N GLU A 87 23.63 19.45 -3.18
CA GLU A 87 24.33 20.06 -2.05
C GLU A 87 23.89 21.52 -1.81
N ASN A 88 23.67 22.28 -2.88
CA ASN A 88 23.34 23.70 -2.79
C ASN A 88 21.85 23.96 -2.51
N GLU A 89 20.96 23.21 -3.16
CA GLU A 89 19.52 23.51 -3.21
C GLU A 89 18.70 22.55 -2.32
N HIS A 90 19.14 21.29 -2.17
CA HIS A 90 18.43 20.25 -1.42
C HIS A 90 19.36 19.33 -0.61
N PRO A 91 20.20 19.84 0.31
CA PRO A 91 21.19 19.04 1.02
C PRO A 91 20.57 17.91 1.85
N ASP A 92 19.31 18.09 2.28
CA ASP A 92 18.53 17.08 2.99
C ASP A 92 18.28 15.81 2.17
N VAL A 93 18.28 15.90 0.83
CA VAL A 93 18.09 14.73 -0.06
C VAL A 93 19.26 13.76 0.05
N LEU A 94 20.49 14.27 0.14
CA LEU A 94 21.71 13.45 0.24
C LEU A 94 21.85 12.79 1.63
N THR A 95 21.39 13.49 2.66
CA THR A 95 21.49 13.06 4.06
C THR A 95 20.25 12.33 4.56
N CYS A 96 19.15 12.31 3.79
CA CYS A 96 17.91 11.67 4.18
C CYS A 96 18.14 10.20 4.55
N ARG A 97 17.72 9.82 5.75
CA ARG A 97 17.67 8.43 6.22
C ARG A 97 16.29 8.17 6.82
N PHE A 98 15.89 6.91 6.79
CA PHE A 98 14.66 6.49 7.44
C PHE A 98 14.82 6.55 8.97
N ASP A 99 13.94 7.29 9.66
CA ASP A 99 13.89 7.38 11.12
C ASP A 99 12.70 6.59 11.65
N ILE A 100 12.99 5.43 12.25
CA ILE A 100 11.98 4.54 12.82
C ILE A 100 11.20 5.16 13.98
N THR A 101 11.78 6.13 14.70
CA THR A 101 11.10 6.83 15.80
C THR A 101 10.07 7.84 15.29
N ARG A 102 10.16 8.20 14.00
CA ARG A 102 9.26 9.12 13.30
C ARG A 102 8.77 8.49 11.99
N PRO A 103 8.06 7.35 12.04
CA PRO A 103 7.73 6.57 10.83
C PRO A 103 6.80 7.31 9.87
N PHE A 104 6.11 8.35 10.34
CA PHE A 104 5.24 9.20 9.53
C PHE A 104 5.91 10.46 8.99
N ASN A 105 7.19 10.71 9.32
CA ASN A 105 7.93 11.83 8.76
C ASN A 105 8.21 11.58 7.27
N ARG A 106 7.84 12.53 6.42
CA ARG A 106 7.93 12.41 4.95
C ARG A 106 8.57 13.66 4.34
N PRO A 107 9.86 13.92 4.62
CA PRO A 107 10.55 15.12 4.15
C PRO A 107 10.51 15.26 2.61
N TRP A 108 10.45 14.13 1.89
CA TRP A 108 10.35 14.09 0.43
C TRP A 108 9.08 14.73 -0.15
N ARG A 109 8.02 14.93 0.63
CA ARG A 109 6.84 15.68 0.15
C ARG A 109 7.17 17.12 -0.23
N LEU A 110 8.27 17.67 0.29
CA LEU A 110 8.73 19.02 0.00
C LEU A 110 9.66 19.07 -1.23
N TRP A 111 10.15 17.91 -1.69
CA TRP A 111 11.13 17.80 -2.79
C TRP A 111 10.50 17.59 -4.15
N THR A 112 9.21 17.24 -4.17
CA THR A 112 8.46 17.04 -5.41
C THR A 112 7.74 18.33 -5.75
N GLY A 113 8.04 18.92 -6.91
CA GLY A 113 7.20 19.97 -7.51
C GLY A 113 5.77 19.47 -7.75
N PRO A 114 4.79 20.37 -8.05
CA PRO A 114 3.43 19.96 -8.36
C PRO A 114 3.44 18.96 -9.52
N ALA A 115 3.14 17.70 -9.23
CA ALA A 115 3.06 16.67 -10.25
C ALA A 115 1.88 17.00 -11.19
N PRO A 116 2.02 16.86 -12.52
CA PRO A 116 0.86 16.83 -13.40
C PRO A 116 -0.05 15.68 -12.96
N LEU A 117 -1.30 16.02 -12.68
CA LEU A 117 -2.39 15.06 -12.75
C LEU A 117 -2.52 14.72 -14.24
N GLU A 118 -2.64 13.43 -14.55
CA GLU A 118 -2.84 12.88 -15.91
C GLU A 118 -1.55 12.69 -16.75
N GLY A 119 -1.03 11.46 -16.70
CA GLY A 119 -0.10 10.96 -17.71
C GLY A 119 -0.86 10.76 -19.02
N GLY A 120 -0.25 11.20 -20.13
CA GLY A 120 -0.83 11.16 -21.47
C GLY A 120 -1.48 9.82 -21.81
N GLY A 121 -2.77 9.86 -22.11
CA GLY A 121 -3.50 8.70 -22.58
C GLY A 121 -2.97 8.27 -23.95
N CYS A 122 -2.74 6.97 -24.12
CA CYS A 122 -2.66 6.38 -25.45
C CYS A 122 -4.06 5.94 -25.87
N SER A 123 -4.46 6.31 -27.08
CA SER A 123 -5.63 5.74 -27.76
C SER A 123 -5.12 4.56 -28.60
N LEU A 124 -5.22 3.35 -28.03
CA LEU A 124 -5.10 2.10 -28.78
C LEU A 124 -6.47 1.42 -28.73
N ASP A 125 -6.89 0.81 -29.83
CA ASP A 125 -8.17 0.10 -29.93
C ASP A 125 -8.19 -1.06 -28.90
N PRO A 126 -9.18 -1.14 -27.99
CA PRO A 126 -9.29 -2.22 -27.01
C PRO A 126 -9.33 -3.63 -27.63
N ASN A 127 -9.63 -3.75 -28.93
CA ASN A 127 -9.71 -5.03 -29.65
C ASN A 127 -8.38 -5.50 -30.26
N GLU A 128 -7.31 -4.70 -30.20
CA GLU A 128 -5.97 -5.09 -30.68
C GLU A 128 -5.05 -5.65 -29.58
N VAL A 129 -5.60 -5.99 -28.41
CA VAL A 129 -4.84 -6.65 -27.33
C VAL A 129 -4.53 -8.09 -27.75
N ALA A 130 -3.42 -8.27 -28.47
CA ALA A 130 -2.83 -9.58 -28.65
C ALA A 130 -2.49 -10.14 -27.26
N HIS A 131 -3.06 -11.28 -26.90
CA HIS A 131 -2.61 -12.08 -25.76
C HIS A 131 -1.22 -12.64 -26.14
N PRO A 132 -0.12 -12.18 -25.52
CA PRO A 132 1.17 -12.80 -25.77
C PRO A 132 1.17 -14.13 -25.03
N ASP A 133 1.22 -15.24 -25.77
CA ASP A 133 1.57 -16.56 -25.26
C ASP A 133 3.03 -16.53 -24.79
N HIS A 134 3.27 -15.96 -23.61
CA HIS A 134 4.58 -15.96 -22.97
C HIS A 134 4.46 -16.50 -21.56
N GLU A 135 4.64 -17.82 -21.44
CA GLU A 135 5.05 -18.49 -20.21
C GLU A 135 6.33 -17.84 -19.68
N THR A 136 6.17 -16.83 -18.81
CA THR A 136 7.30 -16.20 -18.12
C THR A 136 7.18 -16.53 -16.65
N ALA A 137 7.97 -17.53 -16.24
CA ALA A 137 7.98 -18.09 -14.91
C ALA A 137 8.58 -17.11 -13.88
N CYS A 138 7.70 -16.42 -13.17
CA CYS A 138 7.77 -16.27 -11.72
C CYS A 138 6.42 -16.78 -11.23
N ARG A 139 6.31 -18.06 -10.86
CA ARG A 139 5.09 -18.60 -10.25
C ARG A 139 5.14 -18.29 -8.76
N PRO A 140 4.48 -17.24 -8.23
CA PRO A 140 4.00 -17.29 -6.87
C PRO A 140 3.05 -18.50 -6.76
N ILE A 141 2.84 -19.01 -5.55
CA ILE A 141 1.88 -20.08 -5.29
C ILE A 141 0.48 -19.56 -5.67
N LEU A 142 0.14 -19.71 -6.94
CA LEU A 142 -1.19 -19.56 -7.48
C LEU A 142 -1.58 -20.96 -7.92
N ASP A 143 -2.84 -21.31 -7.66
CA ASP A 143 -3.41 -22.53 -8.17
C ASP A 143 -3.20 -22.59 -9.70
N SER A 144 -3.22 -23.79 -10.31
CA SER A 144 -2.93 -23.89 -11.74
C SER A 144 -3.89 -23.02 -12.56
N PRO A 145 -3.56 -22.60 -13.80
CA PRO A 145 -4.48 -21.81 -14.63
C PRO A 145 -5.90 -22.42 -14.73
N HIS A 146 -6.02 -23.75 -14.64
CA HIS A 146 -7.31 -24.45 -14.58
C HIS A 146 -8.09 -24.21 -13.28
N ASP A 147 -7.41 -24.02 -12.16
CA ASP A 147 -8.04 -23.74 -10.88
C ASP A 147 -8.54 -22.30 -10.80
N ILE A 148 -7.80 -21.33 -11.35
CA ILE A 148 -8.24 -19.92 -11.44
C ILE A 148 -9.50 -19.81 -12.29
N GLU A 149 -9.55 -20.48 -13.44
CA GLU A 149 -10.73 -20.43 -14.32
C GLU A 149 -11.96 -21.11 -13.66
N ARG A 150 -11.75 -22.19 -12.91
CA ARG A 150 -12.80 -22.79 -12.09
C ARG A 150 -13.31 -21.81 -11.04
N ILE A 151 -12.41 -21.16 -10.30
CA ILE A 151 -12.78 -20.17 -9.28
C ILE A 151 -13.57 -19.01 -9.88
N ARG A 152 -13.16 -18.51 -11.06
CA ARG A 152 -13.87 -17.45 -11.79
C ARG A 152 -15.30 -17.86 -12.13
N ARG A 153 -15.48 -19.06 -12.69
CA ARG A 153 -16.81 -19.58 -13.02
C ARG A 153 -17.68 -19.73 -11.77
N ASP A 154 -17.13 -20.31 -10.71
CA ASP A 154 -17.87 -20.54 -9.48
C ASP A 154 -18.28 -19.21 -8.82
N LEU A 155 -17.42 -18.17 -8.88
CA LEU A 155 -17.75 -16.80 -8.46
C LEU A 155 -18.84 -16.16 -9.33
N ASP A 156 -18.74 -16.33 -10.65
CA ASP A 156 -19.76 -15.81 -11.57
C ASP A 156 -21.12 -16.45 -11.34
N GLU A 157 -21.17 -17.74 -10.98
CA GLU A 157 -22.41 -18.43 -10.62
C GLU A 157 -22.96 -17.96 -9.28
N GLU A 158 -22.09 -17.80 -8.26
CA GLU A 158 -22.46 -17.27 -6.95
C GLU A 158 -23.07 -15.87 -7.07
N PHE A 159 -22.41 -14.96 -7.77
CA PHE A 159 -22.85 -13.57 -7.90
C PHE A 159 -24.02 -13.38 -8.87
N ARG A 160 -24.18 -14.26 -9.88
CA ARG A 160 -25.36 -14.25 -10.76
C ARG A 160 -26.66 -14.43 -9.98
N GLY A 161 -26.63 -15.18 -8.87
CA GLY A 161 -27.79 -15.37 -8.00
C GLY A 161 -28.18 -14.16 -7.16
N LEU A 162 -27.30 -13.15 -7.05
CA LEU A 162 -27.50 -11.99 -6.16
C LEU A 162 -28.08 -10.76 -6.86
N ASP A 163 -28.09 -10.73 -8.19
CA ASP A 163 -28.57 -9.58 -8.99
C ASP A 163 -27.94 -8.23 -8.56
N LEU A 164 -26.62 -8.24 -8.28
CA LEU A 164 -25.91 -7.05 -7.82
C LEU A 164 -25.98 -5.93 -8.86
N PRO A 165 -26.29 -4.67 -8.47
CA PRO A 165 -26.20 -3.53 -9.38
C PRO A 165 -24.79 -3.38 -9.94
N ILE A 166 -24.69 -3.07 -11.23
CA ILE A 166 -23.40 -2.92 -11.91
C ILE A 166 -23.26 -1.49 -12.41
N VAL A 167 -22.12 -0.89 -12.10
CA VAL A 167 -21.68 0.38 -12.64
C VAL A 167 -20.53 0.14 -13.61
N GLN A 168 -20.53 0.89 -14.71
CA GLN A 168 -19.42 0.93 -15.66
C GLN A 168 -18.96 2.39 -15.78
N PRO A 169 -17.83 2.78 -15.16
CA PRO A 169 -17.36 4.15 -15.20
C PRO A 169 -16.92 4.58 -16.60
N GLU A 170 -16.95 5.88 -16.87
CA GLU A 170 -16.45 6.46 -18.12
C GLU A 170 -14.95 6.20 -18.33
N SER A 171 -14.18 6.18 -17.24
CA SER A 171 -12.76 5.85 -17.25
C SER A 171 -12.38 4.91 -16.10
N PHE A 172 -11.60 3.89 -16.44
CA PHE A 172 -10.98 2.98 -15.48
C PHE A 172 -9.63 2.53 -16.02
N HIS A 173 -8.56 3.05 -15.43
CA HIS A 173 -7.23 2.94 -16.03
C HIS A 173 -6.48 1.70 -15.55
N HIS A 174 -5.79 1.06 -16.47
CA HIS A 174 -4.78 0.02 -16.22
C HIS A 174 -3.43 0.46 -16.81
N LEU A 175 -2.37 -0.29 -16.52
CA LEU A 175 -1.10 -0.12 -17.20
C LEU A 175 -1.29 -0.39 -18.70
N ALA A 176 -0.84 0.54 -19.55
CA ALA A 176 -0.87 0.35 -20.99
C ALA A 176 0.04 -0.83 -21.39
N PRO A 177 -0.36 -1.71 -22.32
CA PRO A 177 0.41 -2.88 -22.73
C PRO A 177 1.54 -2.49 -23.70
N LEU A 178 2.47 -1.65 -23.24
CA LEU A 178 3.58 -1.15 -24.06
C LEU A 178 4.75 -2.13 -24.08
N GLU A 179 5.29 -2.38 -25.28
CA GLU A 179 6.49 -3.20 -25.52
C GLU A 179 7.68 -2.84 -24.61
N ARG A 180 7.84 -1.54 -24.29
CA ARG A 180 8.93 -1.06 -23.43
C ARG A 180 8.97 -1.75 -22.06
N TYR A 181 7.83 -2.21 -21.54
CA TYR A 181 7.75 -2.89 -20.25
C TYR A 181 8.31 -4.32 -20.26
N HIS A 182 8.64 -4.87 -21.44
CA HIS A 182 9.41 -6.11 -21.56
C HIS A 182 10.92 -5.91 -21.36
N SER A 183 11.44 -4.69 -21.53
CA SER A 183 12.86 -4.37 -21.40
C SER A 183 13.16 -3.39 -20.25
N GLU A 184 12.20 -2.57 -19.87
CA GLU A 184 12.32 -1.53 -18.84
C GLU A 184 11.31 -1.76 -17.72
N LYS A 185 11.77 -1.66 -16.47
CA LYS A 185 10.88 -1.69 -15.33
C LYS A 185 10.10 -0.37 -15.24
N PRO A 186 8.77 -0.41 -15.05
CA PRO A 186 8.03 0.79 -14.70
C PRO A 186 8.58 1.46 -13.45
N TYR A 187 8.58 2.80 -13.39
CA TYR A 187 8.99 3.52 -12.20
C TYR A 187 8.29 4.87 -12.05
N LYS A 188 8.28 5.35 -10.81
CA LYS A 188 7.96 6.73 -10.44
C LYS A 188 9.06 7.27 -9.51
N CYS A 189 9.61 8.41 -9.87
CA CYS A 189 10.67 9.09 -9.15
C CYS A 189 10.09 10.18 -8.23
N GLN A 190 10.66 10.30 -7.03
CA GLN A 190 10.30 11.32 -6.02
C GLN A 190 11.52 12.20 -5.68
N LEU A 191 12.51 12.24 -6.55
CA LEU A 191 13.68 13.11 -6.45
C LEU A 191 13.34 14.54 -6.94
N PRO A 192 14.08 15.59 -6.52
CA PRO A 192 13.91 16.93 -7.07
C PRO A 192 14.22 16.95 -8.58
N ASN A 193 13.20 17.18 -9.42
CA ASN A 193 13.31 17.10 -10.88
C ASN A 193 14.36 18.07 -11.44
N GLU A 194 14.43 19.27 -10.85
CA GLU A 194 15.37 20.35 -11.16
C GLU A 194 16.85 19.94 -11.04
N CYS A 195 17.15 18.95 -10.19
CA CYS A 195 18.49 18.43 -9.97
C CYS A 195 18.90 17.37 -11.01
N PHE A 196 17.96 16.80 -11.77
CA PHE A 196 18.19 15.68 -12.68
C PHE A 196 17.67 15.96 -14.10
N PRO A 197 18.30 16.88 -14.85
CA PRO A 197 17.90 17.16 -16.23
C PRO A 197 17.98 15.88 -17.08
N GLY A 198 16.90 15.56 -17.80
CA GLY A 198 16.80 14.38 -18.65
C GLY A 198 16.30 13.11 -17.95
N LEU A 199 16.08 13.14 -16.63
CA LEU A 199 15.36 12.07 -15.94
C LEU A 199 13.85 12.23 -16.16
N GLU A 200 13.23 11.29 -16.85
CA GLU A 200 11.76 11.18 -16.82
C GLU A 200 11.33 10.85 -15.39
N MET A 201 10.46 11.65 -14.78
CA MET A 201 10.01 11.41 -13.40
C MET A 201 9.11 10.16 -13.27
N HIS A 202 8.62 9.62 -14.38
CA HIS A 202 8.02 8.30 -14.48
C HIS A 202 7.98 7.87 -15.94
N ASN A 203 7.92 6.56 -16.19
CA ASN A 203 7.66 5.98 -17.52
C ASN A 203 6.29 5.26 -17.60
N LEU A 204 5.38 5.59 -16.68
CA LEU A 204 4.04 5.02 -16.58
C LEU A 204 3.10 5.61 -17.64
N VAL A 205 2.45 4.74 -18.40
CA VAL A 205 1.40 5.10 -19.35
C VAL A 205 0.13 4.35 -18.96
N SER A 206 -0.98 5.08 -18.86
CA SER A 206 -2.29 4.55 -18.52
C SER A 206 -3.12 4.33 -19.78
N GLN A 207 -3.92 3.27 -19.80
CA GLN A 207 -4.96 3.06 -20.80
C GLN A 207 -6.29 2.78 -20.10
N SER A 208 -7.37 3.40 -20.58
CA SER A 208 -8.72 3.19 -20.05
C SER A 208 -9.36 1.97 -20.70
N TYR A 209 -10.10 1.19 -19.91
CA TYR A 209 -10.86 0.04 -20.38
C TYR A 209 -12.29 0.06 -19.82
N PRO A 210 -13.28 -0.49 -20.54
CA PRO A 210 -14.60 -0.70 -19.98
C PRO A 210 -14.52 -1.78 -18.90
N VAL A 211 -14.81 -1.41 -17.65
CA VAL A 211 -14.77 -2.31 -16.50
C VAL A 211 -16.13 -2.30 -15.81
N ARG A 212 -16.65 -3.50 -15.52
CA ARG A 212 -17.87 -3.66 -14.73
C ARG A 212 -17.51 -3.76 -13.26
N ILE A 213 -18.12 -2.92 -12.43
CA ILE A 213 -17.89 -2.88 -10.99
C ILE A 213 -19.24 -3.14 -10.31
N ALA A 214 -19.33 -4.18 -9.50
CA ALA A 214 -20.57 -4.56 -8.82
C ALA A 214 -20.70 -3.86 -7.46
N ASP A 215 -21.87 -3.29 -7.19
CA ASP A 215 -22.24 -2.76 -5.88
C ASP A 215 -22.66 -3.91 -4.96
N ILE A 216 -21.92 -4.09 -3.87
CA ILE A 216 -22.14 -5.19 -2.92
C ILE A 216 -22.95 -4.75 -1.69
N THR A 217 -23.55 -3.57 -1.70
CA THR A 217 -24.31 -3.04 -0.56
C THR A 217 -25.37 -4.05 -0.08
N GLY A 218 -25.31 -4.46 1.19
CA GLY A 218 -26.18 -5.50 1.77
C GLY A 218 -25.64 -6.93 1.68
N HIS A 219 -24.55 -7.15 0.94
CA HIS A 219 -23.89 -8.44 0.71
C HIS A 219 -22.45 -8.47 1.21
N GLU A 220 -22.07 -7.54 2.11
CA GLU A 220 -20.69 -7.36 2.57
C GLU A 220 -20.11 -8.61 3.25
N THR A 221 -20.96 -9.43 3.88
CA THR A 221 -20.55 -10.63 4.63
C THR A 221 -20.04 -11.76 3.74
N LEU A 222 -20.26 -11.69 2.42
CA LEU A 222 -19.70 -12.63 1.44
C LEU A 222 -18.20 -12.39 1.20
N PHE A 223 -17.69 -11.22 1.58
CA PHE A 223 -16.31 -10.82 1.37
C PHE A 223 -15.53 -10.86 2.67
N SER A 224 -14.36 -11.50 2.65
CA SER A 224 -13.49 -11.62 3.82
C SER A 224 -12.02 -11.57 3.43
N LEU A 225 -11.17 -11.10 4.35
CA LEU A 225 -9.72 -11.03 4.11
C LEU A 225 -9.11 -12.36 3.63
N PRO A 226 -9.44 -13.54 4.17
CA PRO A 226 -8.86 -14.79 3.69
C PRO A 226 -9.34 -15.20 2.29
N VAL A 227 -10.58 -14.85 1.92
CA VAL A 227 -11.24 -15.38 0.73
C VAL A 227 -11.12 -14.43 -0.47
N SER A 228 -11.60 -13.20 -0.34
CA SER A 228 -11.67 -12.24 -1.45
C SER A 228 -10.54 -11.21 -1.45
N GLY A 229 -9.79 -11.11 -0.35
CA GLY A 229 -8.71 -10.13 -0.24
C GLY A 229 -9.03 -8.94 0.64
N PHE A 230 -10.31 -8.70 0.85
CA PHE A 230 -10.85 -7.52 1.49
C PHE A 230 -12.11 -7.85 2.29
N GLU A 231 -12.40 -7.01 3.28
CA GLU A 231 -13.62 -7.09 4.06
C GLU A 231 -14.12 -5.69 4.43
N PHE A 232 -15.42 -5.60 4.69
CA PHE A 232 -16.06 -4.39 5.20
C PHE A 232 -16.42 -4.60 6.67
N ALA A 233 -16.20 -3.58 7.48
CA ALA A 233 -16.51 -3.62 8.90
C ALA A 233 -17.02 -2.26 9.39
N LYS A 234 -17.65 -2.27 10.56
CA LYS A 234 -17.92 -1.05 11.31
C LYS A 234 -16.79 -0.81 12.31
N SER A 235 -16.19 0.38 12.26
CA SER A 235 -15.15 0.78 13.21
C SER A 235 -15.79 1.26 14.51
N PRO A 236 -15.40 0.72 15.67
CA PRO A 236 -15.88 1.20 16.96
C PRO A 236 -15.20 2.51 17.40
N ILE A 237 -14.26 3.02 16.60
CA ILE A 237 -13.43 4.18 16.96
C ILE A 237 -14.19 5.45 16.60
N ALA A 238 -14.74 6.10 17.62
CA ALA A 238 -15.26 7.46 17.51
C ALA A 238 -14.11 8.43 17.21
N VAL A 239 -14.30 9.32 16.23
CA VAL A 239 -13.29 10.29 15.81
C VAL A 239 -13.82 11.69 16.06
N GLN A 240 -13.02 12.51 16.75
CA GLN A 240 -13.40 13.90 17.06
C GLN A 240 -12.96 14.87 15.97
N ASN A 241 -11.76 14.68 15.42
CA ASN A 241 -11.20 15.47 14.32
C ASN A 241 -10.16 14.65 13.56
N TRP A 242 -9.72 15.14 12.41
CA TRP A 242 -8.73 14.48 11.55
C TRP A 242 -7.40 15.22 11.49
N SER A 243 -7.01 15.91 12.57
CA SER A 243 -5.67 16.51 12.66
C SER A 243 -4.58 15.43 12.71
N ASP A 244 -3.39 15.73 12.18
CA ASP A 244 -2.25 14.80 12.25
C ASP A 244 -1.91 14.42 13.71
N ASP A 245 -2.05 15.37 14.64
CA ASP A 245 -1.87 15.13 16.08
C ASP A 245 -2.87 14.09 16.58
N TYR A 246 -4.18 14.34 16.46
CA TYR A 246 -5.22 13.40 16.88
C TYR A 246 -5.11 12.04 16.17
N VAL A 247 -4.77 12.03 14.87
CA VAL A 247 -4.57 10.78 14.14
C VAL A 247 -3.45 9.97 14.78
N SER A 248 -2.32 10.60 15.06
CA SER A 248 -1.14 9.93 15.60
C SER A 248 -1.31 9.51 17.07
N THR A 249 -1.95 10.33 17.90
CA THR A 249 -2.04 10.14 19.36
C THR A 249 -3.27 9.34 19.80
N GLU A 250 -4.37 9.41 19.05
CA GLU A 250 -5.66 8.79 19.43
C GLU A 250 -6.13 7.74 18.41
N TYR A 251 -6.25 8.12 17.13
CA TYR A 251 -6.86 7.26 16.12
C TYR A 251 -6.03 6.01 15.82
N LEU A 252 -4.73 6.17 15.51
CA LEU A 252 -3.85 5.05 15.17
C LEU A 252 -3.69 4.07 16.34
N PRO A 253 -3.48 4.50 17.60
CA PRO A 253 -3.48 3.57 18.74
C PRO A 253 -4.81 2.85 18.92
N GLY A 254 -5.95 3.53 18.73
CA GLY A 254 -7.27 2.91 18.72
C GLY A 254 -7.42 1.86 17.63
N LEU A 255 -6.92 2.17 16.42
CA LEU A 255 -6.95 1.29 15.25
C LEU A 255 -6.10 0.04 15.48
N VAL A 256 -4.90 0.19 16.06
CA VAL A 256 -4.04 -0.94 16.45
C VAL A 256 -4.77 -1.86 17.43
N ARG A 257 -5.34 -1.33 18.52
CA ARG A 257 -6.08 -2.17 19.49
C ARG A 257 -7.24 -2.93 18.85
N TRP A 258 -8.04 -2.24 18.03
CA TRP A 258 -9.18 -2.86 17.35
C TRP A 258 -8.75 -3.93 16.34
N LEU A 259 -7.74 -3.66 15.51
CA LEU A 259 -7.22 -4.62 14.54
C LEU A 259 -6.57 -5.83 15.22
N THR A 260 -5.84 -5.64 16.32
CA THR A 260 -5.23 -6.74 17.08
C THR A 260 -6.29 -7.71 17.59
N GLN A 261 -7.36 -7.19 18.19
CA GLN A 261 -8.48 -8.00 18.67
C GLN A 261 -9.22 -8.67 17.52
N ARG A 262 -9.54 -7.92 16.46
CA ARG A 262 -10.31 -8.42 15.31
C ARG A 262 -9.59 -9.51 14.54
N LEU A 263 -8.29 -9.34 14.30
CA LEU A 263 -7.47 -10.25 13.49
C LEU A 263 -6.85 -11.38 14.31
N GLY A 264 -7.03 -11.38 15.64
CA GLY A 264 -6.47 -12.38 16.56
C GLY A 264 -4.95 -12.50 16.45
N CYS A 265 -4.26 -11.38 16.20
CA CYS A 265 -2.82 -11.35 15.97
C CYS A 265 -2.05 -10.90 17.23
N ARG A 266 -0.73 -11.05 17.21
CA ARG A 266 0.14 -10.62 18.30
C ARG A 266 0.27 -9.11 18.37
N ASP A 267 0.48 -8.46 17.23
CA ASP A 267 0.74 -7.01 17.17
C ASP A 267 0.37 -6.43 15.80
N VAL A 268 0.13 -5.11 15.77
CA VAL A 268 -0.14 -4.34 14.56
C VAL A 268 0.68 -3.05 14.57
N PHE A 269 1.47 -2.82 13.52
CA PHE A 269 2.29 -1.62 13.36
C PHE A 269 1.82 -0.78 12.19
N CYS A 270 1.25 0.40 12.46
CA CYS A 270 0.88 1.37 11.43
C CYS A 270 2.11 2.15 10.98
N TYR A 271 2.50 2.06 9.71
CA TYR A 271 3.73 2.67 9.20
C TYR A 271 3.49 3.85 8.25
N ALA A 272 2.25 4.04 7.80
CA ALA A 272 1.90 5.14 6.93
C ALA A 272 0.40 5.47 7.01
N TYR A 273 0.04 6.75 6.88
CA TYR A 273 -1.32 7.15 6.51
C TYR A 273 -1.34 8.25 5.43
N ASN A 274 -2.45 8.42 4.72
CA ASN A 274 -2.71 9.55 3.82
C ASN A 274 -4.16 9.99 3.92
N PHE A 275 -4.39 11.30 3.94
CA PHE A 275 -5.70 11.87 3.63
C PHE A 275 -5.87 12.03 2.12
N ARG A 276 -7.07 11.72 1.63
CA ARG A 276 -7.44 11.89 0.23
C ARG A 276 -8.74 12.63 0.07
N HIS A 277 -8.80 13.45 -0.97
CA HIS A 277 -10.00 14.20 -1.34
C HIS A 277 -10.13 14.25 -2.86
N HIS A 278 -11.35 14.09 -3.37
CA HIS A 278 -11.66 14.20 -4.79
C HIS A 278 -12.02 15.66 -5.14
N GLY A 279 -11.01 16.54 -5.22
CA GLY A 279 -11.18 17.98 -5.45
C GLY A 279 -9.84 18.72 -5.43
N SER A 280 -9.84 20.04 -5.66
CA SER A 280 -8.59 20.82 -5.66
C SER A 280 -7.94 20.80 -4.27
N THR A 281 -6.62 20.61 -4.25
CA THR A 281 -5.80 20.26 -3.08
C THR A 281 -5.71 21.33 -1.98
N GLN A 282 -6.51 22.39 -2.02
CA GLN A 282 -6.33 23.52 -1.11
C GLN A 282 -7.45 23.82 -0.13
N LYS A 283 -8.73 23.49 -0.36
CA LYS A 283 -9.79 23.79 0.62
C LYS A 283 -10.98 22.84 0.45
N ALA A 284 -10.97 21.71 1.15
CA ALA A 284 -12.19 21.00 1.45
C ALA A 284 -12.72 21.52 2.79
N ASP A 285 -13.92 22.12 2.79
CA ASP A 285 -14.78 22.31 3.97
C ASP A 285 -14.13 22.83 5.27
N GLY A 286 -13.23 23.82 5.16
CA GLY A 286 -12.57 24.43 6.32
C GLY A 286 -11.47 23.59 6.99
N LEU A 287 -11.02 22.52 6.32
CA LEU A 287 -9.97 21.64 6.77
C LEU A 287 -8.65 21.94 6.03
N GLU A 288 -7.68 22.58 6.69
CA GLU A 288 -6.32 22.83 6.17
C GLU A 288 -5.48 21.54 6.13
N TYR A 289 -5.81 20.60 5.23
CA TYR A 289 -5.02 19.38 5.06
C TYR A 289 -4.34 19.31 3.68
N ASN A 290 -3.15 18.71 3.64
CA ASN A 290 -2.47 18.34 2.41
C ASN A 290 -3.10 17.05 1.84
N PHE A 291 -4.27 17.19 1.24
CA PHE A 291 -5.02 16.10 0.61
C PHE A 291 -4.34 15.61 -0.65
N LYS A 292 -4.28 14.28 -0.81
CA LYS A 292 -3.89 13.65 -2.07
C LYS A 292 -5.12 13.36 -2.94
N PRO A 293 -4.99 13.46 -4.27
CA PRO A 293 -6.03 12.94 -5.14
C PRO A 293 -6.18 11.41 -4.95
N PRO A 294 -7.37 10.86 -5.24
CA PRO A 294 -7.53 9.42 -5.48
C PRO A 294 -6.59 8.90 -6.56
N PHE A 295 -6.30 7.61 -6.51
CA PHE A 295 -5.65 6.91 -7.63
C PHE A 295 -6.73 6.28 -8.50
N PHE A 296 -6.73 6.63 -9.79
CA PHE A 296 -7.70 6.15 -10.79
C PHE A 296 -7.15 5.04 -11.71
N ARG A 297 -5.93 4.57 -11.42
CA ARG A 297 -5.31 3.42 -12.09
C ARG A 297 -5.30 2.21 -11.17
N ALA A 298 -5.62 1.03 -11.70
CA ALA A 298 -5.56 -0.23 -10.99
C ALA A 298 -4.14 -0.53 -10.51
N HIS A 299 -3.97 -0.74 -9.21
CA HIS A 299 -2.66 -0.98 -8.60
C HIS A 299 -2.77 -1.89 -7.37
N CYS A 300 -1.64 -2.47 -6.98
CA CYS A 300 -1.44 -3.00 -5.64
C CYS A 300 -0.25 -2.28 -4.99
N ASP A 301 -0.47 -1.79 -3.77
CA ASP A 301 0.39 -0.84 -3.08
C ASP A 301 1.73 -1.41 -2.58
N ALA A 302 1.92 -2.72 -2.68
CA ALA A 302 3.13 -3.40 -2.25
C ALA A 302 3.37 -4.68 -3.03
N THR A 303 4.64 -4.95 -3.31
CA THR A 303 5.12 -6.27 -3.71
C THR A 303 5.67 -7.06 -2.52
N GLU A 304 5.86 -8.37 -2.69
CA GLU A 304 6.52 -9.19 -1.67
C GLU A 304 7.94 -8.69 -1.37
N ALA A 305 8.67 -8.26 -2.40
CA ALA A 305 10.03 -7.74 -2.24
C ALA A 305 10.03 -6.47 -1.36
N THR A 306 9.12 -5.51 -1.61
CA THR A 306 9.06 -4.33 -0.74
C THR A 306 8.57 -4.67 0.66
N CYS A 307 7.63 -5.60 0.83
CA CYS A 307 7.18 -6.00 2.16
C CYS A 307 8.34 -6.56 2.99
N ARG A 308 9.18 -7.41 2.40
CA ARG A 308 10.40 -7.92 3.06
C ARG A 308 11.40 -6.80 3.37
N ALA A 309 11.65 -5.90 2.42
CA ALA A 309 12.55 -4.77 2.61
C ALA A 309 12.05 -3.82 3.73
N ARG A 310 10.75 -3.51 3.75
CA ARG A 310 10.11 -2.72 4.82
C ARG A 310 10.26 -3.40 6.17
N LEU A 311 10.07 -4.71 6.28
CA LEU A 311 10.28 -5.42 7.56
C LEU A 311 11.72 -5.31 8.05
N GLN A 312 12.72 -5.35 7.16
CA GLN A 312 14.12 -5.14 7.55
C GLN A 312 14.37 -3.72 8.05
N VAL A 313 13.70 -2.73 7.46
CA VAL A 313 13.80 -1.31 7.86
C VAL A 313 13.09 -1.04 9.19
N TYR A 314 11.87 -1.54 9.37
CA TYR A 314 11.04 -1.30 10.55
C TYR A 314 11.36 -2.23 11.72
N PHE A 315 11.94 -3.40 11.49
CA PHE A 315 12.23 -4.37 12.54
C PHE A 315 13.61 -5.03 12.36
N PRO A 316 14.71 -4.25 12.23
CA PRO A 316 16.02 -4.80 11.90
C PRO A 316 16.47 -5.92 12.85
N ASP A 317 16.28 -5.72 14.16
CA ASP A 317 16.70 -6.67 15.19
C ASP A 317 15.80 -7.91 15.31
N SER A 318 14.54 -7.81 14.85
CA SER A 318 13.53 -8.86 14.99
C SER A 318 13.11 -9.48 13.66
N TYR A 319 13.69 -9.04 12.55
CA TYR A 319 13.30 -9.41 11.19
C TYR A 319 13.23 -10.93 11.02
N GLN A 320 14.32 -11.65 11.34
CA GLN A 320 14.37 -13.11 11.17
C GLN A 320 13.26 -13.81 11.97
N LYS A 321 13.08 -13.42 13.23
CA LYS A 321 12.03 -13.97 14.11
C LYS A 321 10.62 -13.63 13.63
N ILE A 322 10.40 -12.44 13.07
CA ILE A 322 9.12 -12.04 12.49
C ILE A 322 8.81 -12.90 11.26
N MET A 323 9.82 -13.16 10.43
CA MET A 323 9.69 -13.98 9.22
C MET A 323 9.44 -15.47 9.49
N GLU A 324 9.72 -15.97 10.70
CA GLU A 324 9.31 -17.31 11.15
C GLU A 324 7.79 -17.44 11.34
N GLY A 325 7.10 -16.31 11.57
CA GLY A 325 5.65 -16.24 11.74
C GLY A 325 4.91 -15.78 10.48
N ARG A 326 3.58 -15.71 10.57
CA ARG A 326 2.75 -15.12 9.51
C ARG A 326 2.84 -13.59 9.59
N VAL A 327 3.15 -12.95 8.48
CA VAL A 327 3.17 -11.49 8.35
C VAL A 327 2.20 -11.05 7.27
N ARG A 328 1.41 -10.03 7.56
CA ARG A 328 0.47 -9.43 6.60
C ARG A 328 0.65 -7.93 6.57
N PHE A 329 0.70 -7.36 5.38
CA PHE A 329 0.53 -5.94 5.13
C PHE A 329 -0.91 -5.72 4.70
N ILE A 330 -1.61 -4.84 5.39
CA ILE A 330 -2.99 -4.47 5.10
C ILE A 330 -3.08 -2.96 4.92
N ASN A 331 -4.06 -2.55 4.13
CA ASN A 331 -4.56 -1.19 4.09
C ASN A 331 -5.93 -1.13 4.77
N ILE A 332 -6.16 0.01 5.42
CA ILE A 332 -7.42 0.37 6.03
C ILE A 332 -7.88 1.65 5.34
N TRP A 333 -9.04 1.62 4.71
CA TRP A 333 -9.66 2.79 4.09
C TRP A 333 -10.93 3.15 4.86
N ARG A 334 -11.07 4.43 5.22
CA ARG A 334 -12.21 4.94 5.99
C ARG A 334 -12.68 6.30 5.42
N PRO A 335 -13.98 6.49 5.15
CA PRO A 335 -14.53 7.80 4.89
C PRO A 335 -14.29 8.76 6.05
N ILE A 336 -13.93 10.00 5.75
CA ILE A 336 -13.77 11.06 6.76
C ILE A 336 -14.77 12.21 6.56
N SER A 337 -15.50 12.23 5.44
CA SER A 337 -16.59 13.18 5.23
C SER A 337 -17.79 12.82 6.13
N PRO A 338 -18.51 13.82 6.69
CA PRO A 338 -19.79 13.57 7.37
C PRO A 338 -20.86 12.98 6.44
N ALA A 339 -20.80 13.31 5.14
CA ALA A 339 -21.71 12.76 4.14
C ALA A 339 -21.23 11.36 3.70
N PRO A 340 -22.16 10.44 3.39
CA PRO A 340 -21.82 9.15 2.77
C PRO A 340 -21.01 9.33 1.48
N VAL A 341 -20.10 8.40 1.20
CA VAL A 341 -19.30 8.41 -0.03
C VAL A 341 -20.13 7.90 -1.19
N GLU A 342 -20.36 8.79 -2.16
CA GLU A 342 -21.14 8.52 -3.37
C GLU A 342 -20.33 8.81 -4.65
N ASP A 343 -19.52 9.89 -4.70
CA ASP A 343 -18.91 10.36 -5.95
C ASP A 343 -17.72 9.53 -6.48
N CYS A 344 -16.81 9.12 -5.59
CA CYS A 344 -15.56 8.46 -5.94
C CYS A 344 -15.23 7.27 -5.01
N PRO A 345 -16.08 6.22 -4.96
CA PRO A 345 -15.88 5.07 -4.09
C PRO A 345 -14.59 4.28 -4.40
N LEU A 346 -14.18 3.44 -3.46
CA LEU A 346 -13.05 2.52 -3.64
C LEU A 346 -13.56 1.21 -4.27
N ALA A 347 -13.06 0.88 -5.45
CA ALA A 347 -13.21 -0.42 -6.07
C ALA A 347 -12.10 -1.38 -5.61
N LEU A 348 -12.46 -2.62 -5.33
CA LEU A 348 -11.57 -3.69 -4.88
C LEU A 348 -11.69 -4.85 -5.86
N CYS A 349 -10.56 -5.41 -6.27
CA CYS A 349 -10.57 -6.61 -7.10
C CYS A 349 -10.51 -7.85 -6.20
N ASP A 350 -11.31 -8.86 -6.52
CA ASP A 350 -11.16 -10.17 -5.87
C ASP A 350 -9.87 -10.83 -6.37
N PHE A 351 -8.91 -11.00 -5.48
CA PHE A 351 -7.56 -11.47 -5.82
C PHE A 351 -7.56 -12.85 -6.47
N ARG A 352 -8.60 -13.66 -6.21
CA ARG A 352 -8.73 -15.00 -6.80
C ARG A 352 -8.95 -14.94 -8.31
N THR A 353 -9.26 -13.76 -8.83
CA THR A 353 -9.49 -13.51 -10.26
C THR A 353 -8.31 -12.89 -10.98
N VAL A 354 -7.24 -12.54 -10.24
CA VAL A 354 -6.04 -11.87 -10.78
C VAL A 354 -4.91 -12.86 -11.04
N ASP A 355 -4.40 -12.86 -12.27
CA ASP A 355 -3.30 -13.71 -12.66
C ASP A 355 -1.96 -13.06 -12.27
N ALA A 356 -0.94 -13.85 -11.90
CA ALA A 356 0.40 -13.30 -11.62
C ALA A 356 0.97 -12.49 -12.80
N GLY A 357 0.61 -12.83 -14.04
CA GLY A 357 1.02 -12.13 -15.25
C GLY A 357 0.39 -10.74 -15.42
N ASP A 358 -0.68 -10.45 -14.68
CA ASP A 358 -1.36 -9.16 -14.67
C ASP A 358 -0.61 -8.14 -13.81
N LEU A 359 0.22 -8.59 -12.87
CA LEU A 359 0.93 -7.76 -11.91
C LEU A 359 2.34 -7.40 -12.42
N VAL A 360 2.58 -6.11 -12.68
CA VAL A 360 3.88 -5.60 -13.15
C VAL A 360 4.57 -4.82 -12.03
N PRO A 361 5.70 -5.29 -11.50
CA PRO A 361 6.42 -4.56 -10.45
C PRO A 361 6.91 -3.19 -10.96
N MET A 362 6.64 -2.15 -10.19
CA MET A 362 7.02 -0.77 -10.45
C MET A 362 7.86 -0.22 -9.30
N ASP A 363 8.99 0.42 -9.61
CA ASP A 363 9.79 1.11 -8.59
C ASP A 363 9.16 2.45 -8.18
N ILE A 364 9.18 2.75 -6.88
CA ILE A 364 8.97 4.10 -6.36
C ILE A 364 10.28 4.57 -5.75
N VAL A 365 10.94 5.51 -6.42
CA VAL A 365 12.30 5.93 -6.09
C VAL A 365 12.25 7.10 -5.11
N TYR A 366 12.67 6.87 -3.87
CA TYR A 366 12.98 7.91 -2.89
C TYR A 366 14.49 8.02 -2.69
N PRO A 367 15.01 9.14 -2.16
CA PRO A 367 16.44 9.28 -1.92
C PRO A 367 17.03 8.21 -0.98
N HIS A 368 16.30 7.88 0.09
CA HIS A 368 16.76 6.99 1.15
C HIS A 368 16.42 5.52 0.92
N PHE A 369 15.53 5.22 -0.03
CA PHE A 369 15.03 3.86 -0.28
C PHE A 369 14.30 3.76 -1.63
N THR A 370 14.40 2.61 -2.29
CA THR A 370 13.55 2.28 -3.45
C THR A 370 12.45 1.34 -3.01
N ASP A 371 11.23 1.83 -3.03
CA ASP A 371 10.02 1.07 -2.71
C ASP A 371 9.46 0.43 -3.99
N GLU A 372 8.49 -0.48 -3.86
CA GLU A 372 7.92 -1.21 -5.00
C GLU A 372 6.41 -1.40 -4.85
N ALA A 373 5.67 -1.20 -5.93
CA ALA A 373 4.24 -1.48 -6.03
C ALA A 373 3.98 -2.37 -7.27
N TYR A 374 2.79 -2.91 -7.42
CA TYR A 374 2.35 -3.50 -8.68
C TYR A 374 1.45 -2.53 -9.43
N GLU A 375 1.76 -2.29 -10.70
CA GLU A 375 0.80 -1.81 -11.67
C GLU A 375 0.04 -3.00 -12.25
N VAL A 376 -1.24 -2.83 -12.55
CA VAL A 376 -2.12 -3.93 -12.98
C VAL A 376 -2.44 -3.77 -14.47
N LYS A 377 -2.21 -4.83 -15.25
CA LYS A 377 -2.67 -4.94 -16.64
C LYS A 377 -4.16 -5.20 -16.67
N TYR A 378 -4.83 -4.71 -17.70
CA TYR A 378 -6.23 -5.03 -17.91
C TYR A 378 -6.41 -6.52 -18.19
N ASN A 379 -7.36 -7.13 -17.49
CA ASN A 379 -7.82 -8.49 -17.76
C ASN A 379 -9.35 -8.52 -17.57
N PRO A 380 -10.14 -8.90 -18.59
CA PRO A 380 -11.60 -8.95 -18.48
C PRO A 380 -12.10 -9.97 -17.45
N SER A 381 -11.23 -10.87 -17.00
CA SER A 381 -11.53 -11.85 -15.96
C SER A 381 -11.44 -11.28 -14.54
N HIS A 382 -10.91 -10.07 -14.35
CA HIS A 382 -10.95 -9.39 -13.05
C HIS A 382 -12.38 -9.14 -12.60
N ARG A 383 -12.66 -9.37 -11.32
CA ARG A 383 -13.96 -9.08 -10.70
C ARG A 383 -13.82 -7.96 -9.70
N TRP A 384 -14.43 -6.82 -10.02
CA TRP A 384 -14.35 -5.59 -9.26
C TRP A 384 -15.63 -5.34 -8.47
N PHE A 385 -15.47 -4.94 -7.22
CA PHE A 385 -16.56 -4.71 -6.27
C PHE A 385 -16.38 -3.37 -5.55
N TYR A 386 -17.47 -2.75 -5.15
CA TYR A 386 -17.46 -1.58 -4.26
C TYR A 386 -18.71 -1.59 -3.37
N LYS A 387 -18.67 -0.80 -2.30
CA LYS A 387 -19.84 -0.55 -1.45
C LYS A 387 -20.26 0.90 -1.61
N ARG A 388 -21.51 1.13 -1.98
CA ARG A 388 -22.11 2.47 -2.06
C ARG A 388 -22.46 3.01 -0.66
N GLY A 389 -22.46 4.34 -0.52
CA GLY A 389 -22.98 5.01 0.67
C GLY A 389 -22.21 4.74 1.96
N MET A 390 -20.91 4.49 1.87
CA MET A 390 -20.08 4.26 3.06
C MET A 390 -20.01 5.51 3.93
N THR A 391 -20.29 5.36 5.24
CA THR A 391 -20.22 6.46 6.22
C THR A 391 -18.90 6.42 7.00
N GLN A 392 -18.67 7.40 7.87
CA GLN A 392 -17.51 7.40 8.77
C GLN A 392 -17.46 6.20 9.72
N GLU A 393 -18.57 5.48 9.91
CA GLU A 393 -18.56 4.26 10.72
C GLU A 393 -18.04 3.05 9.94
N ASP A 394 -18.09 3.09 8.62
CA ASP A 394 -17.61 2.01 7.76
C ASP A 394 -16.10 2.07 7.55
N VAL A 395 -15.47 0.91 7.49
CA VAL A 395 -14.07 0.75 7.10
C VAL A 395 -13.91 -0.44 6.17
N ILE A 396 -13.01 -0.29 5.22
CA ILE A 396 -12.53 -1.38 4.37
C ILE A 396 -11.18 -1.80 4.91
N VAL A 397 -10.99 -3.09 5.15
CA VAL A 397 -9.66 -3.67 5.40
C VAL A 397 -9.33 -4.55 4.20
N PHE A 398 -8.19 -4.34 3.56
CA PHE A 398 -7.76 -5.12 2.40
C PHE A 398 -6.28 -5.43 2.44
N LYS A 399 -5.88 -6.59 1.92
CA LYS A 399 -4.47 -7.01 1.94
C LYS A 399 -3.68 -6.28 0.85
N LEU A 400 -2.43 -5.99 1.16
CA LEU A 400 -1.40 -5.61 0.18
C LEU A 400 -0.46 -6.79 -0.05
N TYR A 401 -0.11 -7.42 1.05
CA TYR A 401 0.66 -8.63 1.09
C TYR A 401 0.15 -9.45 2.25
N ASP A 402 -0.11 -10.69 2.00
CA ASP A 402 -0.05 -11.73 3.00
C ASP A 402 0.77 -12.79 2.27
N SER A 403 1.16 -13.83 2.98
CA SER A 403 1.47 -15.09 2.31
C SER A 403 0.37 -15.54 1.29
N MET A 404 -0.79 -14.84 1.16
CA MET A 404 -1.87 -14.95 0.14
C MET A 404 -2.57 -13.55 -0.20
N ARG A 405 -2.58 -13.00 -1.45
CA ARG A 405 -2.63 -11.54 -1.89
C ARG A 405 -4.00 -10.77 -2.09
N SER A 406 -4.02 -9.47 -2.55
CA SER A 406 -5.15 -8.65 -3.15
C SER A 406 -4.86 -7.25 -3.79
N GLU A 407 -5.76 -6.70 -4.64
CA GLU A 407 -5.64 -5.42 -5.41
C GLU A 407 -6.80 -4.38 -5.21
N ALA A 408 -6.57 -3.08 -5.47
CA ALA A 408 -7.56 -1.99 -5.25
C ALA A 408 -7.36 -0.74 -6.15
N THR A 409 -8.43 0.03 -6.41
CA THR A 409 -8.36 1.38 -7.04
C THR A 409 -9.61 2.22 -6.78
N ALA A 410 -9.60 3.52 -7.08
CA ALA A 410 -10.81 4.36 -7.04
C ALA A 410 -11.40 4.56 -8.45
N PHE A 411 -12.71 4.77 -8.53
CA PHE A 411 -13.40 5.15 -9.78
C PHE A 411 -14.39 6.27 -9.51
N VAL A 412 -14.85 6.96 -10.57
CA VAL A 412 -15.95 7.93 -10.49
C VAL A 412 -17.24 7.21 -10.82
N ASP A 413 -18.24 7.23 -9.93
CA ASP A 413 -19.54 6.59 -10.20
C ASP A 413 -20.38 7.50 -11.13
N PRO A 414 -20.61 7.13 -12.41
CA PRO A 414 -21.37 7.95 -13.35
C PRO A 414 -22.87 8.03 -13.01
N SER A 415 -23.37 7.23 -12.07
CA SER A 415 -24.78 7.23 -11.68
C SER A 415 -25.14 8.30 -10.65
N VAL A 416 -24.15 8.99 -10.08
CA VAL A 416 -24.39 10.00 -9.03
C VAL A 416 -24.53 11.42 -9.61
N PRO A 417 -25.40 12.28 -9.04
CA PRO A 417 -25.55 13.67 -9.47
C PRO A 417 -24.24 14.48 -9.38
N SER A 418 -24.07 15.47 -10.26
CA SER A 418 -22.87 16.32 -10.31
C SER A 418 -22.61 17.18 -9.06
N ASP A 419 -23.65 17.43 -8.26
CA ASP A 419 -23.60 18.18 -7.00
C ASP A 419 -23.36 17.29 -5.76
N THR A 420 -23.11 15.99 -5.98
CA THR A 420 -22.78 15.04 -4.92
C THR A 420 -21.54 15.50 -4.12
N PRO A 421 -21.58 15.49 -2.78
CA PRO A 421 -20.43 15.84 -1.95
C PRO A 421 -19.18 15.05 -2.33
N ARG A 422 -18.04 15.73 -2.40
CA ARG A 422 -16.78 15.11 -2.80
C ARG A 422 -16.26 14.17 -1.71
N ARG A 423 -15.80 12.98 -2.11
CA ARG A 423 -15.18 12.02 -1.20
C ARG A 423 -14.03 12.67 -0.46
N ALA A 424 -14.01 12.44 0.85
CA ALA A 424 -12.82 12.56 1.69
C ALA A 424 -12.61 11.23 2.43
N SER A 425 -11.38 10.73 2.47
CA SER A 425 -11.03 9.47 3.14
C SER A 425 -9.64 9.49 3.77
N ILE A 426 -9.40 8.63 4.76
CA ILE A 426 -8.07 8.29 5.28
C ILE A 426 -7.71 6.88 4.85
N GLU A 427 -6.46 6.70 4.42
CA GLU A 427 -5.84 5.39 4.16
C GLU A 427 -4.73 5.16 5.17
N VAL A 428 -4.79 4.08 5.94
CA VAL A 428 -3.74 3.67 6.87
C VAL A 428 -3.13 2.35 6.39
N LYS A 429 -1.80 2.29 6.31
CA LYS A 429 -1.07 1.06 6.00
C LYS A 429 -0.50 0.46 7.28
N ALA A 430 -0.73 -0.84 7.49
CA ALA A 430 -0.32 -1.54 8.70
C ALA A 430 0.36 -2.88 8.41
N ILE A 431 1.28 -3.27 9.29
CA ILE A 431 1.93 -4.58 9.33
C ILE A 431 1.31 -5.36 10.49
N VAL A 432 0.72 -6.51 10.20
CA VAL A 432 0.12 -7.44 11.16
C VAL A 432 1.12 -8.55 11.42
N LEU A 433 1.49 -8.72 12.69
CA LEU A 433 2.42 -9.74 13.16
C LEU A 433 1.62 -10.87 13.84
N GLY A 434 1.72 -12.08 13.28
CA GLY A 434 1.08 -13.29 13.80
C GLY A 434 1.59 -13.75 15.15
#